data_AF-A0A7K3RYG8-F1
#
_entry.id   AF-A0A7K3RYG8-F1
#
_cell.length_a   1.000
_cell.length_b   1.000
_cell.length_c   1.000
_cell.angle_alpha   90.00
_cell.angle_beta   90.00
_cell.angle_gamma   90.00
#
_symmetry.space_group_name_H-M   'P 1'
#
loop_
_entity.id
_entity.type
_entity.pdbx_description
1 polymer ?
#
loop_
_entity_poly.entity_id
_entity_poly.type
_entity_poly.pdbx_seq_one_letter_code
_entity_poly.pdbx_strand_id
1 'polypeptide(L)'
;RPVVWTREVPQGGGPLAALDAGLRLTSADHVLVLSADLPFLGPGTVDALLAAAAQPGREGALCTDPDGRDQPLVAAYRAEPLRRELALIATEHGNLAGLPLRLLTAELDLVRVDAGPDAAFDCDTWDDIAAARARIREHGAVLDEWITSVKNELGIDLDVDTGVLLDLARDAAHGVARPAAPLTTFLV
;
A
#
# COMPACT_ATOMS: atom_id res chain seq x y z
N ARG A 1 -1.68 -6.81 -16.00
CA ARG A 1 -2.79 -6.02 -16.58
C ARG A 1 -2.32 -4.58 -16.73
N PRO A 2 -2.78 -3.81 -17.73
CA PRO A 2 -2.43 -2.39 -17.84
C PRO A 2 -2.99 -1.61 -16.65
N VAL A 3 -2.21 -0.64 -16.15
CA VAL A 3 -2.60 0.26 -15.07
C VAL A 3 -3.19 1.53 -15.67
N VAL A 4 -4.36 1.94 -15.20
CA VAL A 4 -5.00 3.21 -15.59
C VAL A 4 -4.80 4.21 -14.47
N TRP A 5 -4.29 5.39 -14.82
CA TRP A 5 -3.99 6.46 -13.87
C TRP A 5 -5.03 7.57 -13.96
N THR A 6 -5.35 8.16 -12.83
CA THR A 6 -6.20 9.34 -12.72
C THR A 6 -5.71 10.23 -11.58
N ARG A 7 -6.21 11.46 -11.55
CA ARG A 7 -5.94 12.42 -10.49
C ARG A 7 -7.21 13.22 -10.24
N GLU A 8 -7.45 13.53 -8.99
CA GLU A 8 -8.53 14.41 -8.58
C GLU A 8 -8.36 15.82 -9.14
N VAL A 9 -9.49 16.50 -9.31
CA VAL A 9 -9.54 17.89 -9.78
C VAL A 9 -10.42 18.68 -8.81
N PRO A 10 -9.91 19.78 -8.20
CA PRO A 10 -8.55 20.31 -8.33
C PRO A 10 -7.48 19.40 -7.70
N GLN A 11 -6.24 19.48 -8.18
CA GLN A 11 -5.10 18.76 -7.59
C GLN A 11 -4.93 19.14 -6.12
N GLY A 12 -4.68 18.15 -5.26
CA GLY A 12 -4.59 18.36 -3.82
C GLY A 12 -5.98 18.40 -3.16
N GLY A 13 -7.01 17.89 -3.84
CA GLY A 13 -8.37 17.78 -3.31
C GLY A 13 -8.53 16.77 -2.18
N GLY A 14 -7.48 16.03 -1.83
CA GLY A 14 -7.47 15.08 -0.73
C GLY A 14 -8.07 13.72 -1.10
N PRO A 15 -8.09 12.78 -0.14
CA PRO A 15 -8.35 11.37 -0.41
C PRO A 15 -9.79 11.09 -0.87
N LEU A 16 -10.79 11.85 -0.40
CA LEU A 16 -12.18 11.67 -0.84
C LEU A 16 -12.36 12.01 -2.32
N ALA A 17 -11.77 13.11 -2.78
CA ALA A 17 -11.79 13.51 -4.18
C ALA A 17 -10.98 12.54 -5.06
N ALA A 18 -9.86 12.00 -4.55
CA ALA A 18 -9.05 10.99 -5.24
C ALA A 18 -9.81 9.66 -5.41
N LEU A 19 -10.54 9.24 -4.37
CA LEU A 19 -11.40 8.05 -4.43
C LEU A 19 -12.48 8.19 -5.52
N ASP A 20 -13.19 9.32 -5.53
CA ASP A 20 -14.21 9.62 -6.55
C ASP A 20 -13.62 9.67 -7.97
N ALA A 21 -12.42 10.25 -8.13
CA ALA A 21 -11.71 10.24 -9.42
C ALA A 21 -11.36 8.83 -9.92
N GLY A 22 -10.92 7.94 -9.02
CA GLY A 22 -10.66 6.52 -9.33
C GLY A 22 -11.93 5.75 -9.66
N LEU A 23 -12.99 5.96 -8.87
CA LEU A 23 -14.26 5.25 -8.99
C LEU A 23 -14.96 5.48 -10.34
N ARG A 24 -14.78 6.66 -10.94
CA ARG A 24 -15.28 6.98 -12.29
C ARG A 24 -14.68 6.12 -13.41
N LEU A 25 -13.53 5.47 -13.16
CA LEU A 25 -12.83 4.67 -14.18
C LEU A 25 -13.15 3.17 -14.11
N THR A 26 -14.00 2.75 -13.19
CA THR A 26 -14.38 1.35 -13.03
C THR A 26 -15.88 1.18 -12.98
N SER A 27 -16.37 0.06 -13.51
CA SER A 27 -17.76 -0.39 -13.41
C SER A 27 -17.90 -1.66 -12.56
N ALA A 28 -16.84 -2.06 -11.84
CA ALA A 28 -16.89 -3.23 -10.97
C ALA A 28 -17.90 -3.03 -9.82
N ASP A 29 -18.54 -4.11 -9.38
CA ASP A 29 -19.52 -4.09 -8.29
C ASP A 29 -18.87 -3.89 -6.92
N HIS A 30 -17.61 -4.33 -6.79
CA HIS A 30 -16.80 -4.16 -5.59
C HIS A 30 -15.54 -3.36 -5.93
N VAL A 31 -15.18 -2.43 -5.06
CA VAL A 31 -14.00 -1.57 -5.19
C VAL A 31 -13.12 -1.77 -3.97
N LEU A 32 -11.92 -2.31 -4.20
CA LEU A 32 -10.87 -2.37 -3.21
C LEU A 32 -10.08 -1.06 -3.25
N VAL A 33 -9.98 -0.39 -2.11
CA VAL A 33 -9.24 0.85 -1.92
C VAL A 33 -8.08 0.56 -0.97
N LEU A 34 -6.86 0.83 -1.43
CA LEU A 34 -5.62 0.55 -0.72
C LEU A 34 -4.73 1.78 -0.72
N SER A 35 -4.19 2.17 0.44
CA SER A 35 -3.07 3.11 0.51
C SER A 35 -1.81 2.48 -0.11
N ALA A 36 -0.95 3.32 -0.68
CA ALA A 36 0.23 2.89 -1.43
C ALA A 36 1.45 2.60 -0.54
N ASP A 37 1.35 2.86 0.76
CA ASP A 37 2.42 2.86 1.77
C ASP A 37 2.27 1.70 2.77
N LEU A 38 1.55 0.64 2.41
CA LEU A 38 1.29 -0.55 3.22
C LEU A 38 2.14 -1.75 2.73
N PRO A 39 3.44 -1.82 3.06
CA PRO A 39 4.37 -2.80 2.49
C PRO A 39 4.07 -4.26 2.85
N PHE A 40 3.27 -4.50 3.88
CA PHE A 40 2.95 -5.85 4.38
C PHE A 40 1.50 -6.26 4.15
N LEU A 41 0.72 -5.46 3.40
CA LEU A 41 -0.63 -5.85 3.00
C LEU A 41 -0.59 -7.13 2.16
N GLY A 42 -1.24 -8.19 2.65
CA GLY A 42 -1.25 -9.50 2.03
C GLY A 42 -2.57 -9.88 1.35
N PRO A 43 -2.57 -10.93 0.50
CA PRO A 43 -3.79 -11.46 -0.12
C PRO A 43 -4.86 -11.86 0.90
N GLY A 44 -4.47 -12.42 2.06
CA GLY A 44 -5.41 -12.83 3.10
C GLY A 44 -6.26 -11.67 3.65
N THR A 45 -5.67 -10.48 3.80
CA THR A 45 -6.39 -9.26 4.20
C THR A 45 -7.38 -8.83 3.12
N VAL A 46 -6.96 -8.88 1.85
CA VAL A 46 -7.83 -8.55 0.70
C VAL A 46 -9.02 -9.50 0.61
N ASP A 47 -8.77 -10.81 0.75
CA ASP A 47 -9.82 -11.83 0.73
C ASP A 47 -10.81 -11.64 1.89
N ALA A 48 -10.30 -11.33 3.09
CA ALA A 48 -11.14 -11.06 4.27
C ALA A 48 -12.03 -9.82 4.05
N LEU A 49 -11.48 -8.73 3.51
CA LEU A 49 -12.23 -7.52 3.19
C LEU A 49 -13.33 -7.80 2.15
N LEU A 50 -13.01 -8.48 1.05
CA LEU A 50 -13.97 -8.81 0.00
C LEU A 50 -15.08 -9.73 0.51
N ALA A 51 -14.73 -10.76 1.30
CA ALA A 51 -15.70 -11.66 1.90
C ALA A 51 -16.62 -10.94 2.89
N ALA A 52 -16.08 -10.00 3.67
CA ALA A 52 -16.85 -9.21 4.63
C ALA A 52 -17.80 -8.22 3.91
N ALA A 53 -17.35 -7.54 2.86
CA ALA A 53 -18.18 -6.63 2.05
C ALA A 53 -19.30 -7.37 1.28
N ALA A 54 -19.10 -8.65 0.97
CA ALA A 54 -20.10 -9.49 0.32
C ALA A 54 -21.25 -9.93 1.25
N GLN A 55 -21.15 -9.69 2.58
CA GLN A 55 -22.20 -10.06 3.53
C GLN A 55 -23.51 -9.29 3.26
N PRO A 56 -24.69 -9.93 3.39
CA PRO A 56 -25.98 -9.25 3.21
C PRO A 56 -26.14 -8.05 4.15
N GLY A 57 -26.73 -6.97 3.65
CA GLY A 57 -26.97 -5.74 4.42
C GLY A 57 -25.76 -4.81 4.57
N ARG A 58 -24.53 -5.28 4.31
CA ARG A 58 -23.33 -4.44 4.36
C ARG A 58 -23.10 -3.70 3.04
N GLU A 59 -22.61 -2.48 3.16
CA GLU A 59 -22.22 -1.61 2.04
C GLU A 59 -20.69 -1.59 1.84
N GLY A 60 -19.93 -2.16 2.78
CA GLY A 60 -18.50 -2.37 2.64
C GLY A 60 -17.86 -2.97 3.89
N ALA A 61 -16.55 -3.13 3.83
CA ALA A 61 -15.69 -3.55 4.92
C ALA A 61 -14.43 -2.69 4.93
N LEU A 62 -13.93 -2.35 6.12
CA LEU A 62 -12.65 -1.66 6.27
C LEU A 62 -11.81 -2.31 7.35
N CYS A 63 -10.49 -2.16 7.23
CA CYS A 63 -9.57 -2.57 8.28
C CYS A 63 -9.61 -1.60 9.45
N THR A 64 -9.27 -2.08 10.63
CA THR A 64 -8.95 -1.23 11.78
C THR A 64 -7.47 -1.36 12.13
N ASP A 65 -6.86 -0.27 12.60
CA ASP A 65 -5.52 -0.30 13.17
C ASP A 65 -5.52 -0.97 14.58
N PRO A 66 -4.34 -1.24 15.18
CA PRO A 66 -4.26 -1.81 16.52
C PRO A 66 -4.89 -0.95 17.64
N ASP A 67 -5.08 0.36 17.41
CA ASP A 67 -5.76 1.28 18.32
C ASP A 67 -7.29 1.28 18.12
N GLY A 68 -7.80 0.48 17.18
CA GLY A 68 -9.21 0.35 16.83
C GLY A 68 -9.74 1.48 15.94
N ARG A 69 -8.87 2.25 15.29
CA ARG A 69 -9.26 3.30 14.35
C ARG A 69 -9.55 2.72 12.98
N ASP A 70 -10.60 3.22 12.36
CA ASP A 70 -10.99 2.83 11.01
C ASP A 70 -9.95 3.29 9.98
N GLN A 71 -9.58 2.38 9.07
CA GLN A 71 -8.69 2.63 7.94
C GLN A 71 -9.50 2.67 6.64
N PRO A 72 -10.11 3.82 6.27
CA PRO A 72 -10.99 3.93 5.10
C PRO A 72 -10.25 3.76 3.76
N LEU A 73 -8.92 3.83 3.77
CA LEU A 73 -8.09 3.55 2.61
C LEU A 73 -7.53 2.12 2.60
N VAL A 74 -8.03 1.25 3.47
CA VAL A 74 -7.75 -0.19 3.48
C VAL A 74 -9.09 -0.92 3.59
N ALA A 75 -9.83 -0.91 2.49
CA ALA A 75 -11.25 -1.20 2.51
C ALA A 75 -11.74 -1.82 1.20
N ALA A 76 -12.81 -2.61 1.30
CA ALA A 76 -13.60 -3.08 0.17
C ALA A 76 -15.01 -2.49 0.26
N TYR A 77 -15.41 -1.70 -0.74
CA TYR A 77 -16.71 -1.07 -0.80
C TYR A 77 -17.58 -1.69 -1.89
N ARG A 78 -18.89 -1.73 -1.67
CA ARG A 78 -19.85 -1.93 -2.76
C ARG A 78 -19.93 -0.64 -3.56
N ALA A 79 -19.83 -0.79 -4.88
CA ALA A 79 -19.65 0.35 -5.76
C ALA A 79 -20.90 1.21 -5.90
N GLU A 80 -22.11 0.64 -5.76
CA GLU A 80 -23.35 1.42 -5.83
C GLU A 80 -23.53 2.33 -4.59
N PRO A 81 -23.51 1.82 -3.34
CA PRO A 81 -23.60 2.69 -2.17
C PRO A 81 -22.48 3.72 -2.10
N LEU A 82 -21.25 3.31 -2.48
CA LEU A 82 -20.11 4.21 -2.53
C LEU A 82 -20.36 5.40 -3.48
N ARG A 83 -20.85 5.14 -4.71
CA ARG A 83 -21.18 6.22 -5.67
C ARG A 83 -22.34 7.08 -5.17
N ARG A 84 -23.36 6.46 -4.56
CA ARG A 84 -24.52 7.16 -4.00
C ARG A 84 -24.08 8.17 -2.95
N GLU A 85 -23.32 7.74 -1.95
CA GLU A 85 -22.89 8.61 -0.85
C GLU A 85 -21.93 9.71 -1.32
N LEU A 86 -20.99 9.40 -2.22
CA LEU A 86 -20.13 10.43 -2.82
C LEU A 86 -20.94 11.52 -3.55
N ALA A 87 -22.00 11.14 -4.27
CA ALA A 87 -22.87 12.08 -4.95
C ALA A 87 -23.70 12.93 -3.97
N LEU A 88 -24.18 12.35 -2.88
CA LEU A 88 -24.90 13.05 -1.82
C LEU A 88 -24.00 14.09 -1.13
N ILE A 89 -22.80 13.67 -0.70
CA ILE A 89 -21.80 14.55 -0.08
C ILE A 89 -21.42 15.70 -1.04
N ALA A 90 -21.17 15.40 -2.31
CA ALA A 90 -20.86 16.42 -3.32
C ALA A 90 -22.01 17.43 -3.49
N THR A 91 -23.26 16.98 -3.39
CA THR A 91 -24.44 17.84 -3.49
C THR A 91 -24.58 18.73 -2.25
N GLU A 92 -24.33 18.19 -1.06
CA GLU A 92 -24.42 18.92 0.21
C GLU A 92 -23.32 19.98 0.36
N HIS A 93 -22.07 19.62 0.04
CA HIS A 93 -20.90 20.48 0.23
C HIS A 93 -20.47 21.25 -1.04
N GLY A 94 -21.14 21.01 -2.17
CA GLY A 94 -20.87 21.62 -3.47
C GLY A 94 -19.73 20.97 -4.26
N ASN A 95 -18.77 20.31 -3.59
CA ASN A 95 -17.75 19.44 -4.20
C ASN A 95 -17.13 18.52 -3.12
N LEU A 96 -16.22 17.63 -3.52
CA LEU A 96 -15.53 16.69 -2.63
C LEU A 96 -14.13 17.13 -2.19
N ALA A 97 -13.63 18.26 -2.69
CA ALA A 97 -12.26 18.70 -2.46
C ALA A 97 -12.08 19.21 -1.02
N GLY A 98 -11.01 18.74 -0.36
CA GLY A 98 -10.67 19.11 1.02
C GLY A 98 -11.55 18.43 2.08
N LEU A 99 -12.49 17.58 1.68
CA LEU A 99 -13.37 16.88 2.61
C LEU A 99 -12.72 15.61 3.17
N PRO A 100 -12.95 15.28 4.45
CA PRO A 100 -12.38 14.08 5.06
C PRO A 100 -13.20 12.83 4.70
N LEU A 101 -12.52 11.68 4.56
CA LEU A 101 -13.17 10.38 4.28
C LEU A 101 -14.20 9.97 5.34
N ARG A 102 -14.11 10.48 6.57
CA ARG A 102 -15.08 10.16 7.63
C ARG A 102 -16.52 10.54 7.30
N LEU A 103 -16.74 11.54 6.43
CA LEU A 103 -18.10 11.88 5.98
C LEU A 103 -18.71 10.73 5.19
N LEU A 104 -17.89 10.06 4.36
CA LEU A 104 -18.31 8.90 3.60
C LEU A 104 -18.53 7.69 4.51
N THR A 105 -17.59 7.39 5.39
CA THR A 105 -17.69 6.18 6.24
C THR A 105 -18.75 6.29 7.33
N ALA A 106 -19.19 7.49 7.69
CA ALA A 106 -20.29 7.69 8.64
C ALA A 106 -21.65 7.29 8.06
N GLU A 107 -21.82 7.39 6.74
CA GLU A 107 -23.09 7.15 6.06
C GLU A 107 -23.22 5.73 5.47
N LEU A 108 -22.13 4.96 5.45
CA LEU A 108 -22.12 3.59 4.93
C LEU A 108 -22.27 2.55 6.04
N ASP A 109 -23.04 1.49 5.79
CA ASP A 109 -23.06 0.31 6.66
C ASP A 109 -21.79 -0.53 6.46
N LEU A 110 -20.76 -0.24 7.26
CA LEU A 110 -19.44 -0.86 7.17
C LEU A 110 -19.19 -1.87 8.30
N VAL A 111 -18.63 -3.02 7.92
CA VAL A 111 -18.07 -3.98 8.87
C VAL A 111 -16.58 -3.73 9.08
N ARG A 112 -16.12 -3.84 10.33
CA ARG A 112 -14.70 -3.72 10.70
C ARG A 112 -14.03 -5.07 10.65
N VAL A 113 -12.90 -5.14 9.97
CA VAL A 113 -12.07 -6.33 9.82
C VAL A 113 -10.75 -6.10 10.54
N ASP A 114 -10.40 -6.99 11.46
CA ASP A 114 -9.07 -6.99 12.04
C ASP A 114 -8.08 -7.51 11.00
N ALA A 115 -7.19 -6.63 10.54
CA ALA A 115 -6.20 -6.92 9.52
C ALA A 115 -4.92 -7.56 10.10
N GLY A 116 -4.80 -7.58 11.44
CA GLY A 116 -3.55 -7.81 12.13
C GLY A 116 -2.59 -6.63 12.03
N PRO A 117 -1.54 -6.62 12.87
CA PRO A 117 -0.61 -5.50 12.99
C PRO A 117 0.21 -5.24 11.73
N ASP A 118 0.46 -6.28 10.92
CA ASP A 118 1.29 -6.16 9.72
C ASP A 118 0.53 -5.47 8.58
N ALA A 119 -0.72 -5.85 8.33
CA ALA A 119 -1.49 -5.27 7.23
C ALA A 119 -1.89 -3.80 7.45
N ALA A 120 -1.87 -3.34 8.70
CA ALA A 120 -2.11 -1.95 9.07
C ALA A 120 -0.82 -1.12 9.23
N PHE A 121 0.37 -1.70 8.99
CA PHE A 121 1.63 -0.98 9.08
C PHE A 121 1.83 -0.08 7.86
N ASP A 122 1.73 1.22 8.06
CA ASP A 122 2.00 2.26 7.08
C ASP A 122 3.40 2.87 7.24
N CYS A 123 3.91 3.43 6.14
CA CYS A 123 5.22 4.08 6.09
C CYS A 123 5.07 5.60 5.97
N ASP A 124 4.69 6.25 7.06
CA ASP A 124 4.55 7.71 7.12
C ASP A 124 5.90 8.43 7.31
N THR A 125 6.85 7.77 7.97
CA THR A 125 8.15 8.35 8.31
C THR A 125 9.33 7.58 7.72
N TRP A 126 10.48 8.23 7.69
CA TRP A 126 11.73 7.57 7.30
C TRP A 126 12.10 6.41 8.22
N ASP A 127 11.75 6.48 9.50
CA ASP A 127 11.97 5.41 10.47
C ASP A 127 11.06 4.21 10.16
N ASP A 128 9.81 4.45 9.75
CA ASP A 128 8.89 3.39 9.33
C ASP A 128 9.41 2.67 8.08
N ILE A 129 9.94 3.43 7.10
CA ILE A 129 10.58 2.85 5.90
C ILE A 129 11.81 2.02 6.31
N ALA A 130 12.62 2.50 7.25
CA ALA A 130 13.80 1.77 7.71
C ALA A 130 13.40 0.47 8.43
N ALA A 131 12.39 0.51 9.30
CA ALA A 131 11.83 -0.64 9.98
C ALA A 131 11.21 -1.63 8.99
N ALA A 132 10.45 -1.16 8.01
CA ALA A 132 9.87 -1.99 6.96
C ALA A 132 10.97 -2.72 6.17
N ARG A 133 12.01 -1.99 5.76
CA ARG A 133 13.16 -2.57 5.05
C ARG A 133 13.94 -3.56 5.89
N ALA A 134 14.05 -3.36 7.20
CA ALA A 134 14.68 -4.33 8.09
C ALA A 134 13.89 -5.63 8.12
N ARG A 135 12.58 -5.56 8.33
CA ARG A 135 11.68 -6.73 8.32
C ARG A 135 11.70 -7.47 6.99
N ILE A 136 11.66 -6.75 5.85
CA ILE A 136 11.74 -7.37 4.52
C ILE A 136 13.06 -8.11 4.32
N ARG A 137 14.17 -7.56 4.81
CA ARG A 137 15.50 -8.21 4.75
C ARG A 137 15.61 -9.42 5.66
N GLU A 138 15.03 -9.36 6.86
CA GLU A 138 14.98 -10.47 7.80
C GLU A 138 14.13 -11.65 7.29
N HIS A 139 13.16 -11.40 6.40
CA HIS A 139 12.34 -12.45 5.78
C HIS A 139 13.04 -13.26 4.67
N GLY A 140 14.35 -13.04 4.41
CA GLY A 140 15.31 -14.01 3.84
C GLY A 140 15.15 -14.43 2.37
N ALA A 141 13.94 -14.60 1.86
CA ALA A 141 13.69 -15.19 0.54
C ALA A 141 14.25 -14.36 -0.62
N VAL A 142 14.28 -13.03 -0.50
CA VAL A 142 14.72 -12.14 -1.58
C VAL A 142 16.24 -12.23 -1.76
N LEU A 143 17.03 -12.25 -0.68
CA LEU A 143 18.48 -12.27 -0.82
C LEU A 143 18.96 -13.61 -1.41
N ASP A 144 18.38 -14.72 -0.94
CA ASP A 144 18.72 -16.06 -1.43
C ASP A 144 18.28 -16.27 -2.88
N GLU A 145 17.10 -15.77 -3.28
CA GLU A 145 16.61 -15.82 -4.66
C GLU A 145 17.48 -14.99 -5.60
N TRP A 146 17.88 -13.77 -5.19
CA TRP A 146 18.78 -12.93 -5.97
C TRP A 146 20.18 -13.54 -6.09
N ILE A 147 20.74 -14.08 -5.01
CA ILE A 147 22.03 -14.77 -5.03
C ILE A 147 21.95 -15.97 -5.98
N THR A 148 20.87 -16.75 -5.91
CA THR A 148 20.66 -17.90 -6.79
C THR A 148 20.56 -17.48 -8.26
N SER A 149 19.82 -16.42 -8.57
CA SER A 149 19.68 -15.88 -9.92
C SER A 149 21.02 -15.39 -10.50
N VAL A 150 21.80 -14.64 -9.71
CA VAL A 150 23.13 -14.14 -10.13
C VAL A 150 24.14 -15.27 -10.29
N LYS A 151 24.15 -16.27 -9.40
CA LYS A 151 25.00 -17.46 -9.53
C LYS A 151 24.71 -18.21 -10.84
N ASN A 152 23.44 -18.36 -11.17
CA ASN A 152 23.01 -19.02 -12.41
C ASN A 152 23.42 -18.24 -13.67
N GLU A 153 23.21 -16.91 -13.69
CA GLU A 153 23.56 -16.08 -14.85
C GLU A 153 25.08 -16.00 -15.08
N LEU A 154 25.86 -15.93 -14.01
CA LEU A 154 27.32 -15.84 -14.10
C LEU A 154 28.01 -17.20 -14.20
N GLY A 155 27.29 -18.30 -14.02
CA GLY A 155 27.84 -19.67 -14.02
C GLY A 155 28.80 -19.92 -12.86
N ILE A 156 28.56 -19.28 -11.70
CA ILE A 156 29.45 -19.34 -10.54
C ILE A 156 28.77 -20.15 -9.44
N ASP A 157 29.41 -21.24 -9.03
CA ASP A 157 29.01 -22.01 -7.85
C ASP A 157 30.03 -21.75 -6.72
N LEU A 158 29.78 -20.68 -5.95
CA LEU A 158 30.58 -20.33 -4.78
C LEU A 158 29.71 -20.35 -3.54
N ASP A 159 30.22 -20.87 -2.43
CA ASP A 159 29.62 -20.65 -1.13
C ASP A 159 29.96 -19.23 -0.67
N VAL A 160 28.94 -18.40 -0.50
CA VAL A 160 29.10 -16.96 -0.27
C VAL A 160 28.67 -16.66 1.15
N ASP A 161 29.59 -16.16 1.97
CA ASP A 161 29.26 -15.64 3.30
C ASP A 161 28.48 -14.33 3.14
N THR A 162 27.15 -14.45 3.26
CA THR A 162 26.20 -13.35 3.11
C THR A 162 26.37 -12.28 4.19
N GLY A 163 26.80 -12.66 5.40
CA GLY A 163 27.07 -11.72 6.48
C GLY A 163 28.20 -10.77 6.13
N VAL A 164 29.33 -11.33 5.65
CA VAL A 164 30.51 -10.56 5.24
C VAL A 164 30.20 -9.62 4.07
N LEU A 165 29.42 -10.08 3.08
CA LEU A 165 29.01 -9.23 1.95
C LEU A 165 28.10 -8.08 2.37
N LEU A 166 27.14 -8.33 3.26
CA LEU A 166 26.22 -7.31 3.74
C LEU A 166 26.93 -6.29 4.63
N ASP A 167 27.91 -6.71 5.43
CA ASP A 167 28.72 -5.79 6.23
C ASP A 167 29.62 -4.92 5.35
N LEU A 168 30.23 -5.49 4.30
CA LEU A 168 30.99 -4.70 3.31
C LEU A 168 30.09 -3.68 2.57
N ALA A 169 28.88 -4.10 2.16
CA ALA A 169 27.91 -3.21 1.52
C ALA A 169 27.41 -2.11 2.47
N ARG A 170 27.23 -2.45 3.77
CA ARG A 170 26.89 -1.48 4.82
C ARG A 170 28.00 -0.45 4.99
N ASP A 171 29.26 -0.87 5.07
CA ASP A 171 30.41 0.03 5.19
C ASP A 171 30.54 0.93 3.96
N ALA A 172 30.37 0.38 2.75
CA ALA A 172 30.35 1.17 1.52
C ALA A 172 29.21 2.19 1.52
N ALA A 173 27.99 1.80 1.91
CA ALA A 173 26.82 2.70 1.93
C ALA A 173 26.93 3.82 2.98
N HIS A 174 27.54 3.55 4.14
CA HIS A 174 27.74 4.55 5.18
C HIS A 174 29.02 5.39 5.00
N GLY A 175 29.97 4.92 4.18
CA GLY A 175 31.22 5.61 3.85
C GLY A 175 31.12 6.65 2.73
N VAL A 176 30.02 6.71 1.97
CA VAL A 176 29.85 7.71 0.90
C VAL A 176 29.42 9.06 1.50
N ALA A 177 30.39 9.92 1.79
CA ALA A 177 30.13 11.36 1.79
C ALA A 177 29.57 11.76 0.42
N ARG A 178 28.31 12.21 0.37
CA ARG A 178 27.65 12.67 -0.88
C ARG A 178 28.38 13.90 -1.43
N PRO A 179 29.18 13.74 -2.50
CA PRO A 179 28.76 14.30 -3.79
C PRO A 179 29.08 13.33 -4.95
N ALA A 180 28.04 13.02 -5.73
CA ALA A 180 28.05 12.17 -6.91
C ALA A 180 28.36 10.67 -6.67
N ALA A 181 27.35 9.85 -6.91
CA ALA A 181 27.48 8.40 -7.04
C ALA A 181 28.56 8.02 -8.08
N PRO A 182 29.38 6.97 -7.86
CA PRO A 182 30.24 6.46 -8.91
C PRO A 182 29.46 5.45 -9.75
N LEU A 183 29.03 5.91 -10.92
CA LEU A 183 28.48 5.13 -12.03
C LEU A 183 29.53 4.22 -12.71
N THR A 184 30.66 3.92 -12.06
CA THR A 184 31.84 3.31 -12.69
C THR A 184 32.52 2.19 -11.91
N THR A 185 32.14 1.85 -10.68
CA THR A 185 32.84 0.78 -9.94
C THR A 185 32.44 -0.65 -10.34
N PHE A 186 31.53 -0.83 -11.30
CA PHE A 186 31.09 -2.15 -11.79
C PHE A 186 31.64 -2.54 -13.18
N LEU A 187 32.64 -1.82 -13.71
CA LEU A 187 33.30 -2.16 -14.97
C LEU A 187 34.84 -2.07 -14.85
N VAL A 188 35.43 -2.82 -13.92
CA VAL A 188 36.77 -3.45 -14.06
C VAL A 188 36.77 -4.75 -13.26
#